data_AF-A0A7K4MUE5-F1
#
_entry.id   AF-A0A7K4MUE5-F1
#
_cell.length_a   1.000
_cell.length_b   1.000
_cell.length_c   1.000
_cell.angle_alpha   90.00
_cell.angle_beta   90.00
_cell.angle_gamma   90.00
#
_symmetry.space_group_name_H-M   'P 1'
#
loop_
_entity.id
_entity.type
_entity.pdbx_description
1 polymer ?
#
loop_
_entity_poly.entity_id
_entity_poly.type
_entity_poly.pdbx_seq_one_letter_code
_entity_poly.pdbx_strand_id
1 'polypeptide(L)'
;MPSSPQNGIFGNLQAYKFHIRPTAQRLFGDSSQIKKTNHQQNVQHLLRILMLSGTGTTWDMAKIMVQNDISKVRTREKNYRRLLIGRVDRGKSSEGILQSGLVVKDGKSFKRAPADKYRLSLHGILYSLDVLRPTNNEIDILSSKYSHILPKVFGKWNYLKPIIGKDLYNLKILAKGELLDDQKSAEFSSSPFHELMLFFTMKYSKNLASISEHDLADQISFWFYTSLLYNSKLHLDKRKRTLGVKRLMQIFQDDEDLAKWYVSFFNETKAFYKEGLQILNLTTIFPKNIQSWSKHSHSSTK
;
A
#
# COMPACT_ATOMS: atom_id res chain seq x y z
N MET A 1 10.60 32.09 0.33
CA MET A 1 9.60 31.32 -0.42
C MET A 1 9.71 29.85 -0.06
N PRO A 2 8.65 29.20 0.42
CA PRO A 2 8.70 27.78 0.73
C PRO A 2 8.79 27.01 -0.60
N SER A 3 9.88 26.29 -0.79
CA SER A 3 10.03 25.35 -1.89
C SER A 3 8.88 24.34 -1.82
N SER A 4 8.00 24.36 -2.83
CA SER A 4 6.96 23.36 -3.03
C SER A 4 7.56 21.97 -2.83
N PRO A 5 6.91 21.05 -2.09
CA PRO A 5 7.31 19.66 -2.09
C PRO A 5 7.37 19.22 -3.56
N GLN A 6 8.41 18.50 -3.96
CA GLN A 6 8.27 17.66 -5.14
C GLN A 6 7.19 16.65 -4.77
N ASN A 7 5.92 16.99 -5.05
CA ASN A 7 4.78 16.13 -4.84
C ASN A 7 5.09 14.86 -5.62
N GLY A 8 5.40 13.80 -4.89
CA GLY A 8 5.79 12.52 -5.47
C GLY A 8 4.65 12.05 -6.36
N ILE A 9 4.85 12.14 -7.66
CA ILE A 9 3.99 11.46 -8.60
C ILE A 9 4.38 9.99 -8.49
N PHE A 10 3.44 9.16 -8.04
CA PHE A 10 3.65 7.72 -7.88
C PHE A 10 3.06 6.99 -9.08
N GLY A 11 3.61 5.82 -9.41
CA GLY A 11 2.84 4.81 -10.14
C GLY A 11 1.77 4.20 -9.22
N ASN A 12 0.67 3.71 -9.78
CA ASN A 12 -0.34 2.99 -9.00
C ASN A 12 0.16 1.58 -8.57
N LEU A 13 -0.65 0.79 -7.87
CA LEU A 13 -0.26 -0.56 -7.45
C LEU A 13 0.11 -1.53 -8.59
N GLN A 14 -0.43 -1.35 -9.80
CA GLN A 14 -0.01 -2.14 -10.96
C GLN A 14 1.37 -1.72 -11.44
N ALA A 15 1.65 -0.41 -11.51
CA ALA A 15 2.99 0.08 -11.81
C ALA A 15 4.00 -0.33 -10.74
N TYR A 16 3.59 -0.34 -9.46
CA TYR A 16 4.38 -0.89 -8.37
C TYR A 16 4.77 -2.34 -8.68
N LYS A 17 3.79 -3.19 -8.96
CA LYS A 17 3.99 -4.60 -9.22
C LYS A 17 4.87 -4.87 -10.45
N PHE A 18 4.56 -4.26 -11.59
CA PHE A 18 5.15 -4.63 -12.87
C PHE A 18 6.45 -3.87 -13.20
N HIS A 19 6.68 -2.71 -12.58
CA HIS A 19 7.82 -1.86 -12.92
C HIS A 19 8.69 -1.51 -11.71
N ILE A 20 8.10 -0.96 -10.64
CA ILE A 20 8.87 -0.40 -9.52
C ILE A 20 9.49 -1.51 -8.67
N ARG A 21 8.70 -2.52 -8.28
CA ARG A 21 9.14 -3.65 -7.47
C ARG A 21 10.24 -4.47 -8.18
N PRO A 22 10.10 -4.91 -9.44
CA PRO A 22 11.17 -5.64 -10.12
C PRO A 22 12.44 -4.81 -10.29
N THR A 23 12.31 -3.51 -10.60
CA THR A 23 13.45 -2.60 -10.73
C THR A 23 14.17 -2.42 -9.39
N ALA A 24 13.43 -2.18 -8.31
CA ALA A 24 13.97 -2.07 -6.96
C ALA A 24 14.65 -3.37 -6.49
N GLN A 25 14.05 -4.52 -6.78
CA GLN A 25 14.64 -5.83 -6.46
C GLN A 25 15.95 -6.06 -7.22
N ARG A 26 16.01 -5.69 -8.50
CA ARG A 26 17.23 -5.75 -9.30
C ARG A 26 18.33 -4.86 -8.72
N LEU A 27 18.01 -3.62 -8.35
CA LEU A 27 18.98 -2.64 -7.86
C LEU A 27 19.42 -2.90 -6.42
N PHE A 28 18.48 -3.21 -5.53
CA PHE A 28 18.67 -3.21 -4.08
C PHE A 28 18.52 -4.59 -3.44
N GLY A 29 18.33 -5.62 -4.27
CA GLY A 29 18.22 -7.02 -3.86
C GLY A 29 16.77 -7.44 -3.62
N ASP A 30 16.56 -8.75 -3.66
CA ASP A 30 15.28 -9.38 -3.36
C ASP A 30 15.37 -10.21 -2.06
N SER A 31 14.29 -10.91 -1.74
CA SER A 31 14.21 -11.74 -0.54
C SER A 31 14.77 -13.16 -0.74
N SER A 32 14.95 -13.63 -1.98
CA SER A 32 15.46 -14.97 -2.31
C SER A 32 16.99 -15.01 -2.49
N GLN A 33 17.64 -13.86 -2.69
CA GLN A 33 19.09 -13.75 -2.84
C GLN A 33 19.84 -14.15 -1.57
N ILE A 34 20.59 -15.26 -1.68
CA ILE A 34 21.43 -15.80 -0.60
C ILE A 34 22.66 -14.90 -0.35
N LYS A 35 23.26 -14.34 -1.41
CA LYS A 35 24.41 -13.42 -1.32
C LYS A 35 24.01 -12.04 -1.83
N LYS A 36 24.01 -11.06 -0.93
CA LYS A 36 23.75 -9.65 -1.24
C LYS A 36 25.07 -8.90 -1.36
N THR A 37 25.17 -7.98 -2.32
CA THR A 37 26.31 -7.08 -2.43
C THR A 37 26.36 -6.10 -1.25
N ASN A 38 27.54 -5.55 -0.95
CA ASN A 38 27.68 -4.52 0.08
C ASN A 38 26.75 -3.32 -0.18
N HIS A 39 26.52 -2.96 -1.44
CA HIS A 39 25.59 -1.89 -1.79
C HIS A 39 24.15 -2.25 -1.37
N GLN A 40 23.65 -3.42 -1.79
CA GLN A 40 22.31 -3.89 -1.44
C GLN A 40 22.10 -4.00 0.07
N GLN A 41 23.07 -4.54 0.80
CA GLN A 41 23.02 -4.62 2.27
C GLN A 41 22.91 -3.23 2.91
N ASN A 42 23.71 -2.27 2.44
CA ASN A 42 23.68 -0.90 2.95
C ASN A 42 22.35 -0.19 2.64
N VAL A 43 21.79 -0.39 1.45
CA VAL A 43 20.46 0.15 1.09
C VAL A 43 19.37 -0.48 1.95
N GLN A 44 19.32 -1.81 2.06
CA GLN A 44 18.33 -2.52 2.87
C GLN A 44 18.40 -2.13 4.35
N HIS A 45 19.62 -1.93 4.87
CA HIS A 45 19.83 -1.43 6.22
C HIS A 45 19.28 -0.01 6.41
N LEU A 46 19.55 0.90 5.47
CA LEU A 46 18.99 2.26 5.50
C LEU A 46 17.46 2.27 5.41
N LEU A 47 16.87 1.43 4.55
CA LEU A 47 15.42 1.27 4.46
C LEU A 47 14.83 0.74 5.77
N ARG A 48 15.50 -0.20 6.45
CA ARG A 48 15.08 -0.68 7.77
C ARG A 48 15.13 0.43 8.84
N ILE A 49 16.16 1.29 8.81
CA ILE A 49 16.23 2.46 9.70
C ILE A 49 15.02 3.36 9.49
N LEU A 50 14.70 3.72 8.25
CA LEU A 50 13.55 4.53 7.90
C LEU A 50 12.22 3.87 8.32
N MET A 51 12.09 2.56 8.08
CA MET A 51 10.91 1.78 8.48
C MET A 51 10.61 1.87 9.98
N LEU A 52 11.65 1.78 10.82
CA LEU A 52 11.49 1.74 12.28
C LEU A 52 11.47 3.14 12.92
N SER A 53 12.11 4.11 12.29
CA SER A 53 12.31 5.45 12.87
C SER A 53 11.32 6.48 12.31
N GLY A 54 10.76 6.24 11.13
CA GLY A 54 9.94 7.18 10.38
C GLY A 54 10.79 8.28 9.71
N THR A 55 10.20 9.47 9.58
CA THR A 55 10.84 10.62 8.95
C THR A 55 12.06 11.11 9.71
N GLY A 56 13.19 11.30 9.03
CA GLY A 56 14.41 11.84 9.62
C GLY A 56 15.40 12.41 8.61
N THR A 57 16.38 13.18 9.09
CA THR A 57 17.52 13.60 8.25
C THR A 57 18.55 12.48 8.14
N THR A 58 19.48 12.57 7.18
CA THR A 58 20.63 11.62 7.11
C THR A 58 21.45 11.59 8.39
N TRP A 59 21.49 12.72 9.11
CA TRP A 59 22.16 12.82 10.40
C TRP A 59 21.44 12.03 11.49
N ASP A 60 20.12 12.17 11.57
CA ASP A 60 19.29 11.42 12.53
C ASP A 60 19.43 9.91 12.28
N MET A 61 19.41 9.50 11.02
CA MET A 61 19.63 8.09 10.62
C MET A 61 21.02 7.58 11.05
N ALA A 62 22.07 8.38 10.83
CA ALA A 62 23.43 7.98 11.17
C ALA A 62 23.65 7.82 12.68
N LYS A 63 22.92 8.60 13.50
CA LYS A 63 23.01 8.53 14.97
C LYS A 63 22.39 7.30 15.60
N ILE A 64 21.42 6.67 14.96
CA ILE A 64 20.71 5.50 15.52
C ILE A 64 21.67 4.36 15.87
N MET A 65 22.71 4.16 15.05
CA MET A 65 23.66 3.06 15.21
C MET A 65 24.94 3.46 15.94
N VAL A 66 25.25 4.76 16.03
CA VAL A 66 26.52 5.27 16.56
C VAL A 66 26.24 6.53 17.37
N GLN A 67 25.81 6.34 18.62
CA GLN A 67 25.38 7.46 19.47
C GLN A 67 26.58 8.25 20.02
N ASN A 68 27.72 7.59 20.25
CA ASN A 68 28.81 8.14 21.06
C ASN A 68 30.09 8.52 20.27
N ASP A 69 30.15 8.25 18.96
CA ASP A 69 31.34 8.55 18.13
C ASP A 69 30.99 9.45 16.94
N ILE A 70 31.26 10.75 17.09
CA ILE A 70 30.92 11.79 16.12
C ILE A 70 31.63 11.59 14.77
N SER A 71 32.87 11.06 14.79
CA SER A 71 33.65 10.85 13.56
C SER A 71 33.01 9.77 12.68
N LYS A 72 32.55 8.69 13.30
CA LYS A 72 31.83 7.60 12.63
C LYS A 72 30.44 8.05 12.15
N VAL A 73 29.74 8.91 12.91
CA VAL A 73 28.45 9.50 12.49
C VAL A 73 28.61 10.28 11.19
N ARG A 74 29.61 11.16 11.07
CA ARG A 74 29.85 11.95 9.84
C ARG A 74 30.12 11.08 8.62
N THR A 75 30.95 10.05 8.78
CA THR A 75 31.25 9.10 7.70
C THR A 75 29.99 8.34 7.26
N ARG A 76 29.18 7.90 8.23
CA ARG A 76 27.92 7.19 7.95
C ARG A 76 26.89 8.09 7.28
N GLU A 77 26.74 9.32 7.76
CA GLU A 77 25.85 10.32 7.17
C GLU A 77 26.17 10.56 5.70
N LYS A 78 27.46 10.74 5.37
CA LYS A 78 27.93 10.89 3.99
C LYS A 78 27.56 9.68 3.13
N ASN A 79 27.69 8.47 3.68
CA ASN A 79 27.29 7.24 2.99
C ASN A 79 25.77 7.19 2.77
N TYR A 80 24.94 7.47 3.77
CA TYR A 80 23.48 7.49 3.60
C TYR A 80 23.01 8.54 2.60
N ARG A 81 23.62 9.73 2.60
CA ARG A 81 23.33 10.76 1.58
C ARG A 81 23.59 10.25 0.17
N ARG A 82 24.71 9.55 -0.04
CA ARG A 82 25.06 8.92 -1.34
C ARG A 82 24.08 7.81 -1.73
N LEU A 83 23.59 7.02 -0.78
CA LEU A 83 22.57 6.00 -1.08
C LEU A 83 21.23 6.63 -1.44
N LEU A 84 20.81 7.70 -0.75
CA LEU A 84 19.53 8.37 -1.01
C LEU A 84 19.53 9.12 -2.34
N ILE A 85 20.53 9.94 -2.57
CA ILE A 85 20.58 10.86 -3.72
C ILE A 85 21.23 10.20 -4.95
N GLY A 86 22.10 9.22 -4.73
CA GLY A 86 22.99 8.69 -5.75
C GLY A 86 24.34 9.40 -5.75
N ARG A 87 25.19 9.01 -6.71
CA ARG A 87 26.50 9.63 -6.95
C ARG A 87 26.93 9.40 -8.39
N VAL A 88 27.81 10.26 -8.88
CA VAL A 88 28.53 10.04 -10.14
C VAL A 88 29.99 9.82 -9.79
N ASP A 89 30.50 8.63 -10.10
CA ASP A 89 31.91 8.30 -9.92
C ASP A 89 32.53 8.00 -11.30
N ARG A 90 33.56 8.76 -11.68
CA ARG A 90 34.33 8.56 -12.92
C ARG A 90 33.42 8.41 -14.16
N GLY A 91 32.41 9.27 -14.28
CA GLY A 91 31.45 9.26 -15.39
C GLY A 91 30.32 8.22 -15.29
N LYS A 92 30.33 7.33 -14.29
CA LYS A 92 29.25 6.36 -14.04
C LYS A 92 28.32 6.88 -12.94
N SER A 93 27.05 7.09 -13.28
CA SER A 93 26.01 7.43 -12.29
C SER A 93 25.48 6.17 -11.62
N SER A 94 25.41 6.18 -10.28
CA SER A 94 24.63 5.21 -9.51
C SER A 94 23.36 5.87 -9.03
N GLU A 95 22.22 5.32 -9.43
CA GLU A 95 20.90 5.82 -9.04
C GLU A 95 20.70 5.78 -7.53
N GLY A 96 20.13 6.86 -6.99
CA GLY A 96 19.76 6.94 -5.59
C GLY A 96 18.40 6.31 -5.31
N ILE A 97 18.17 5.95 -4.04
CA ILE A 97 16.87 5.42 -3.58
C ILE A 97 15.72 6.40 -3.87
N LEU A 98 15.98 7.72 -3.85
CA LEU A 98 14.98 8.73 -4.23
C LEU A 98 14.48 8.55 -5.67
N GLN A 99 15.38 8.25 -6.61
CA GLN A 99 15.05 8.09 -8.02
C GLN A 99 14.22 6.82 -8.26
N SER A 100 14.45 5.77 -7.46
CA SER A 100 13.65 4.54 -7.51
C SER A 100 12.22 4.70 -6.95
N GLY A 101 11.90 5.84 -6.34
CA GLY A 101 10.59 6.12 -5.77
C GLY A 101 10.30 5.38 -4.45
N LEU A 102 11.29 4.72 -3.83
CA LEU A 102 11.13 4.05 -2.52
C LEU A 102 11.25 5.00 -1.32
N VAL A 103 11.90 6.15 -1.50
CA VAL A 103 12.06 7.19 -0.48
C VAL A 103 11.63 8.52 -1.08
N VAL A 104 11.05 9.38 -0.27
CA VAL A 104 10.69 10.76 -0.65
C VAL A 104 11.28 11.76 0.34
N LYS A 105 11.40 13.01 -0.12
CA LYS A 105 11.69 14.15 0.74
C LYS A 105 10.42 14.57 1.47
N ASP A 106 10.52 14.78 2.78
CA ASP A 106 9.39 15.04 3.69
C ASP A 106 9.63 16.33 4.48
N GLY A 107 9.87 17.39 3.72
CA GLY A 107 10.20 18.72 4.24
C GLY A 107 11.66 18.86 4.67
N LYS A 108 11.91 19.87 5.50
CA LYS A 108 13.25 20.24 5.98
C LYS A 108 13.32 20.25 7.51
N SER A 109 14.49 19.96 8.03
CA SER A 109 14.87 20.19 9.42
C SER A 109 15.72 21.45 9.51
N PHE A 110 15.46 22.28 10.52
CA PHE A 110 16.24 23.48 10.82
C PHE A 110 16.95 23.41 12.17
N LYS A 111 16.99 22.22 12.80
CA LYS A 111 17.55 22.02 14.15
C LYS A 111 19.05 22.35 14.28
N ARG A 112 19.80 22.34 13.17
CA ARG A 112 21.23 22.68 13.13
C ARG A 112 21.54 23.57 11.93
N ALA A 113 21.26 23.04 10.75
CA ALA A 113 21.30 23.72 9.46
C ALA A 113 20.17 23.15 8.59
N PRO A 114 19.73 23.86 7.54
CA PRO A 114 18.71 23.36 6.63
C PRO A 114 19.14 22.01 6.04
N ALA A 115 18.41 20.95 6.39
CA ALA A 115 18.66 19.60 5.90
C ALA A 115 17.35 18.94 5.46
N ASP A 116 17.37 18.26 4.32
CA ASP A 116 16.21 17.51 3.85
C ASP A 116 15.89 16.38 4.84
N LYS A 117 14.60 16.23 5.14
CA LYS A 117 14.06 15.07 5.83
C LYS A 117 13.61 14.05 4.80
N TYR A 118 13.73 12.78 5.13
CA TYR A 118 13.38 11.68 4.26
C TYR A 118 12.53 10.65 5.01
N ARG A 119 11.64 10.00 4.27
CA ARG A 119 10.85 8.86 4.75
C ARG A 119 10.64 7.85 3.61
N LEU A 120 10.33 6.60 3.95
CA LEU A 120 9.75 5.67 2.99
C LEU A 120 8.51 6.29 2.32
N SER A 121 8.41 6.10 1.01
CA SER A 121 7.14 6.26 0.29
C SER A 121 6.24 5.04 0.54
N LEU A 122 5.01 5.08 0.02
CA LEU A 122 4.15 3.88 0.00
C LEU A 122 4.80 2.70 -0.76
N HIS A 123 5.48 2.95 -1.88
CA HIS A 123 6.28 1.90 -2.56
C HIS A 123 7.44 1.40 -1.70
N GLY A 124 8.11 2.30 -0.97
CA GLY A 124 9.17 1.95 -0.03
C GLY A 124 8.67 1.08 1.11
N ILE A 125 7.48 1.37 1.64
CA ILE A 125 6.81 0.55 2.66
C ILE A 125 6.54 -0.85 2.11
N LEU A 126 5.91 -0.95 0.93
CA LEU A 126 5.62 -2.25 0.31
C LEU A 126 6.90 -3.04 0.02
N TYR A 127 7.91 -2.41 -0.58
CA TYR A 127 9.19 -3.05 -0.85
C TYR A 127 9.87 -3.54 0.44
N SER A 128 9.79 -2.74 1.51
CA SER A 128 10.36 -3.11 2.81
C SER A 128 9.64 -4.30 3.44
N LEU A 129 8.31 -4.37 3.33
CA LEU A 129 7.50 -5.51 3.80
C LEU A 129 7.83 -6.81 3.06
N ASP A 130 8.14 -6.73 1.76
CA ASP A 130 8.54 -7.89 0.94
C ASP A 130 9.99 -8.32 1.23
N VAL A 131 10.95 -7.41 1.06
CA VAL A 131 12.39 -7.76 1.00
C VAL A 131 13.05 -7.83 2.38
N LEU A 132 12.67 -6.96 3.33
CA LEU A 132 13.33 -6.91 4.64
C LEU A 132 12.76 -7.94 5.63
N ARG A 133 11.64 -8.57 5.26
CA ARG A 133 10.91 -9.57 6.06
C ARG A 133 10.74 -9.15 7.53
N PRO A 134 10.12 -7.99 7.80
CA PRO A 134 9.94 -7.51 9.15
C PRO A 134 9.06 -8.46 9.98
N THR A 135 9.41 -8.57 11.26
CA THR A 135 8.59 -9.24 12.27
C THR A 135 7.27 -8.49 12.48
N ASN A 136 6.27 -9.13 13.07
CA ASN A 136 4.99 -8.47 13.35
C ASN A 136 5.15 -7.23 14.25
N ASN A 137 6.07 -7.29 15.23
CA ASN A 137 6.39 -6.15 16.09
C ASN A 137 6.98 -4.98 15.29
N GLU A 138 7.88 -5.25 14.35
CA GLU A 138 8.43 -4.20 13.49
C GLU A 138 7.37 -3.58 12.57
N ILE A 139 6.37 -4.36 12.16
CA ILE A 139 5.24 -3.83 11.37
C ILE A 139 4.32 -2.99 12.25
N ASP A 140 4.12 -3.35 13.51
CA ASP A 140 3.39 -2.52 14.48
C ASP A 140 4.11 -1.17 14.71
N ILE A 141 5.45 -1.16 14.74
CA ILE A 141 6.24 0.08 14.80
C ILE A 141 6.07 0.89 13.51
N LEU A 142 6.21 0.23 12.35
CA LEU A 142 6.03 0.85 11.04
C LEU A 142 4.64 1.50 10.91
N SER A 143 3.57 0.80 11.31
CA SER A 143 2.21 1.35 11.23
C SER A 143 2.04 2.58 12.11
N SER A 144 2.63 2.59 13.31
CA SER A 144 2.63 3.77 14.18
C SER A 144 3.34 4.97 13.52
N LYS A 145 4.54 4.75 12.93
CA LYS A 145 5.33 5.82 12.29
C LYS A 145 4.67 6.38 11.04
N TYR A 146 3.97 5.54 10.29
CA TYR A 146 3.39 5.89 8.98
C TYR A 146 1.86 5.99 9.01
N SER A 147 1.28 6.15 10.20
CA SER A 147 -0.17 6.30 10.41
C SER A 147 -0.79 7.41 9.58
N HIS A 148 -0.10 8.54 9.44
CA HIS A 148 -0.54 9.69 8.64
C HIS A 148 -0.41 9.48 7.12
N ILE A 149 0.43 8.55 6.67
CA ILE A 149 0.67 8.27 5.24
C ILE A 149 -0.33 7.23 4.71
N LEU A 150 -0.68 6.24 5.53
CA LEU A 150 -1.70 5.23 5.20
C LEU A 150 -2.83 5.26 6.25
N PRO A 151 -3.62 6.36 6.31
CA PRO A 151 -4.52 6.64 7.44
C PRO A 151 -5.60 5.57 7.64
N LYS A 152 -6.16 5.03 6.57
CA LYS A 152 -7.26 4.07 6.67
C LYS A 152 -6.82 2.66 7.07
N VAL A 153 -5.51 2.37 7.07
CA VAL A 153 -4.98 1.06 7.52
C VAL A 153 -4.03 1.25 8.70
N PHE A 154 -2.95 2.00 8.52
CA PHE A 154 -1.98 2.27 9.59
C PHE A 154 -2.52 3.25 10.64
N GLY A 155 -3.27 4.27 10.25
CA GLY A 155 -3.95 5.17 11.20
C GLY A 155 -5.01 4.47 12.04
N LYS A 156 -5.55 3.35 11.56
CA LYS A 156 -6.53 2.51 12.25
C LYS A 156 -5.93 1.20 12.81
N TRP A 157 -4.60 1.06 12.82
CA TRP A 157 -3.93 -0.22 13.10
C TRP A 157 -4.33 -0.85 14.43
N ASN A 158 -4.31 -0.06 15.51
CA ASN A 158 -4.67 -0.53 16.85
C ASN A 158 -6.15 -0.88 16.99
N TYR A 159 -7.02 -0.21 16.24
CA TYR A 159 -8.44 -0.50 16.18
C TYR A 159 -8.72 -1.81 15.40
N LEU A 160 -8.05 -1.99 14.27
CA LEU A 160 -8.23 -3.18 13.42
C LEU A 160 -7.67 -4.45 14.07
N LYS A 161 -6.53 -4.35 14.78
CA LYS A 161 -5.80 -5.49 15.35
C LYS A 161 -6.66 -6.46 16.19
N PRO A 162 -7.50 -6.03 17.15
CA PRO A 162 -8.38 -6.94 17.89
C PRO A 162 -9.49 -7.58 17.02
N ILE A 163 -9.90 -6.93 15.92
CA ILE A 163 -11.01 -7.40 15.07
C ILE A 163 -10.54 -8.48 14.07
N ILE A 164 -9.42 -8.23 13.39
CA ILE A 164 -8.93 -9.08 12.28
C ILE A 164 -7.65 -9.86 12.64
N GLY A 165 -7.01 -9.58 13.77
CA GLY A 165 -5.88 -10.34 14.28
C GLY A 165 -4.72 -10.42 13.29
N LYS A 166 -4.35 -11.65 12.90
CA LYS A 166 -3.21 -11.92 12.01
C LYS A 166 -3.41 -11.42 10.58
N ASP A 167 -4.67 -11.27 10.14
CA ASP A 167 -4.98 -10.81 8.78
C ASP A 167 -4.57 -9.34 8.55
N LEU A 168 -4.33 -8.59 9.63
CA LEU A 168 -3.73 -7.25 9.57
C LEU A 168 -2.37 -7.25 8.85
N TYR A 169 -1.63 -8.35 8.94
CA TYR A 169 -0.32 -8.50 8.30
C TYR A 169 -0.40 -8.95 6.83
N ASN A 170 -1.60 -9.09 6.26
CA ASN A 170 -1.81 -9.44 4.84
C ASN A 170 -1.30 -8.36 3.87
N LEU A 171 -0.93 -7.16 4.35
CA LEU A 171 -0.15 -6.21 3.55
C LEU A 171 1.16 -6.81 2.99
N LYS A 172 1.71 -7.87 3.63
CA LYS A 172 2.83 -8.64 3.07
C LYS A 172 2.48 -9.33 1.75
N ILE A 173 1.22 -9.70 1.53
CA ILE A 173 0.73 -10.32 0.30
C ILE A 173 0.71 -9.25 -0.80
N LEU A 174 0.14 -8.07 -0.54
CA LEU A 174 0.18 -6.94 -1.46
C LEU A 174 1.61 -6.53 -1.82
N ALA A 175 2.50 -6.48 -0.82
CA ALA A 175 3.90 -6.12 -1.01
C ALA A 175 4.62 -7.02 -2.03
N LYS A 176 4.22 -8.29 -2.13
CA LYS A 176 4.75 -9.24 -3.13
C LYS A 176 4.13 -9.08 -4.51
N GLY A 177 3.11 -8.23 -4.65
CA GLY A 177 2.28 -8.10 -5.85
C GLY A 177 1.28 -9.25 -6.03
N GLU A 178 1.08 -10.08 -5.01
CA GLU A 178 0.11 -11.18 -5.03
C GLU A 178 -1.33 -10.62 -4.96
N LEU A 179 -2.30 -11.38 -5.48
CA LEU A 179 -3.73 -10.99 -5.56
C LEU A 179 -4.05 -9.78 -6.45
N LEU A 180 -3.09 -9.31 -7.25
CA LEU A 180 -3.33 -8.36 -8.34
C LEU A 180 -3.56 -9.05 -9.70
N ASP A 181 -3.29 -10.36 -9.81
CA ASP A 181 -3.40 -11.15 -11.06
C ASP A 181 -4.64 -12.05 -11.15
N ASP A 182 -5.41 -12.17 -10.08
CA ASP A 182 -6.42 -13.25 -9.92
C ASP A 182 -7.74 -12.93 -10.65
N GLN A 183 -7.65 -12.47 -11.90
CA GLN A 183 -8.77 -11.98 -12.71
C GLN A 183 -9.14 -12.87 -13.89
N LYS A 184 -8.42 -13.99 -14.11
CA LYS A 184 -8.57 -14.79 -15.34
C LYS A 184 -9.16 -16.18 -15.15
N SER A 185 -9.42 -16.62 -13.93
CA SER A 185 -10.04 -17.92 -13.71
C SER A 185 -11.57 -17.77 -13.82
N ALA A 186 -12.13 -18.25 -14.94
CA ALA A 186 -13.57 -18.19 -15.25
C ALA A 186 -14.46 -18.80 -14.14
N GLU A 187 -13.91 -19.71 -13.33
CA GLU A 187 -14.57 -20.38 -12.20
C GLU A 187 -14.94 -19.43 -11.02
N PHE A 188 -14.36 -18.23 -10.96
CA PHE A 188 -14.47 -17.35 -9.79
C PHE A 188 -15.33 -16.09 -10.01
N SER A 189 -15.91 -15.96 -11.21
CA SER A 189 -16.66 -14.81 -11.71
C SER A 189 -17.91 -14.41 -10.91
N SER A 190 -18.35 -15.21 -9.93
CA SER A 190 -19.58 -14.98 -9.15
C SER A 190 -19.36 -14.64 -7.67
N SER A 191 -18.14 -14.31 -7.25
CA SER A 191 -17.87 -13.94 -5.85
C SER A 191 -17.66 -12.43 -5.66
N PRO A 192 -18.18 -11.83 -4.57
CA PRO A 192 -18.02 -10.40 -4.30
C PRO A 192 -16.56 -9.94 -4.27
N PHE A 193 -15.65 -10.79 -3.79
CA PHE A 193 -14.21 -10.50 -3.82
C PHE A 193 -13.70 -10.30 -5.26
N HIS A 194 -14.03 -11.20 -6.18
CA HIS A 194 -13.56 -11.13 -7.56
C HIS A 194 -14.16 -9.93 -8.30
N GLU A 195 -15.46 -9.65 -8.08
CA GLU A 195 -16.11 -8.48 -8.67
C GLU A 195 -15.44 -7.18 -8.23
N LEU A 196 -15.19 -7.04 -6.92
CA LEU A 196 -14.52 -5.88 -6.34
C LEU A 196 -13.07 -5.75 -6.82
N MET A 197 -12.33 -6.85 -6.90
CA MET A 197 -10.95 -6.84 -7.39
C MET A 197 -10.87 -6.52 -8.89
N LEU A 198 -11.82 -6.98 -9.70
CA LEU A 198 -11.90 -6.62 -11.12
C LEU A 198 -12.17 -5.13 -11.30
N PHE A 199 -13.20 -4.61 -10.64
CA PHE A 199 -13.49 -3.18 -10.67
C PHE A 199 -12.33 -2.35 -10.13
N PHE A 200 -11.70 -2.78 -9.04
CA PHE A 200 -10.50 -2.15 -8.47
C PHE A 200 -9.41 -1.97 -9.54
N THR A 201 -9.04 -3.03 -10.26
CA THR A 201 -8.06 -2.93 -11.35
C THR A 201 -8.51 -1.98 -12.45
N MET A 202 -9.77 -2.06 -12.87
CA MET A 202 -10.32 -1.20 -13.92
C MET A 202 -10.31 0.28 -13.51
N LYS A 203 -10.74 0.60 -12.27
CA LYS A 203 -10.79 1.95 -11.70
C LYS A 203 -9.43 2.64 -11.75
N TYR A 204 -8.34 1.90 -11.48
CA TYR A 204 -7.00 2.47 -11.44
C TYR A 204 -6.19 2.30 -12.72
N SER A 205 -6.70 1.58 -13.73
CA SER A 205 -6.01 1.30 -15.00
C SER A 205 -5.59 2.57 -15.77
N LYS A 206 -6.41 3.63 -15.74
CA LYS A 206 -6.16 4.90 -16.45
C LYS A 206 -5.03 5.74 -15.82
N ASN A 207 -4.71 5.51 -14.55
CA ASN A 207 -3.73 6.28 -13.78
C ASN A 207 -2.47 5.45 -13.48
N LEU A 208 -2.03 4.62 -14.43
CA LEU A 208 -0.92 3.69 -14.25
C LEU A 208 0.38 4.41 -13.83
N ALA A 209 0.76 5.44 -14.58
CA ALA A 209 2.06 6.10 -14.44
C ALA A 209 2.08 7.24 -13.41
N SER A 210 0.92 7.76 -13.03
CA SER A 210 0.81 8.96 -12.20
C SER A 210 -0.45 8.94 -11.34
N ILE A 211 -0.24 8.88 -10.04
CA ILE A 211 -1.26 8.99 -9.00
C ILE A 211 -0.68 9.76 -7.82
N SER A 212 -1.53 10.51 -7.10
CA SER A 212 -1.12 11.19 -5.88
C SER A 212 -0.80 10.18 -4.76
N GLU A 213 0.01 10.57 -3.77
CA GLU A 213 0.27 9.68 -2.62
C GLU A 213 -1.01 9.33 -1.86
N HIS A 214 -1.92 10.31 -1.75
CA HIS A 214 -3.22 10.12 -1.12
C HIS A 214 -4.05 9.06 -1.84
N ASP A 215 -4.14 9.15 -3.16
CA ASP A 215 -4.95 8.21 -3.94
C ASP A 215 -4.30 6.83 -4.02
N LEU A 216 -2.96 6.74 -3.97
CA LEU A 216 -2.25 5.48 -3.79
C LEU A 216 -2.51 4.87 -2.40
N ALA A 217 -2.57 5.70 -1.35
CA ALA A 217 -2.93 5.25 0.00
C ALA A 217 -4.36 4.70 0.02
N ASP A 218 -5.30 5.37 -0.66
CA ASP A 218 -6.67 4.90 -0.84
C ASP A 218 -6.71 3.60 -1.64
N GLN A 219 -5.94 3.50 -2.73
CA GLN A 219 -5.82 2.28 -3.51
C GLN A 219 -5.33 1.10 -2.66
N ILE A 220 -4.27 1.29 -1.86
CA ILE A 220 -3.77 0.28 -0.91
C ILE A 220 -4.83 -0.09 0.11
N SER A 221 -5.60 0.89 0.59
CA SER A 221 -6.65 0.68 1.58
C SER A 221 -7.82 -0.13 0.99
N PHE A 222 -8.28 0.19 -0.22
CA PHE A 222 -9.32 -0.60 -0.90
C PHE A 222 -8.88 -2.04 -1.11
N TRP A 223 -7.63 -2.24 -1.55
CA TRP A 223 -7.06 -3.58 -1.65
C TRP A 223 -7.08 -4.30 -0.30
N PHE A 224 -6.63 -3.62 0.77
CA PHE A 224 -6.54 -4.20 2.10
C PHE A 224 -7.89 -4.69 2.63
N TYR A 225 -8.92 -3.83 2.60
CA TYR A 225 -10.25 -4.21 3.08
C TYR A 225 -10.91 -5.27 2.19
N THR A 226 -10.72 -5.18 0.87
CA THR A 226 -11.22 -6.20 -0.07
C THR A 226 -10.52 -7.53 0.15
N SER A 227 -9.23 -7.54 0.49
CA SER A 227 -8.48 -8.77 0.80
C SER A 227 -9.01 -9.51 2.03
N LEU A 228 -9.76 -8.87 2.93
CA LEU A 228 -10.42 -9.55 4.05
C LEU A 228 -11.56 -10.47 3.59
N LEU A 229 -12.09 -10.24 2.38
CA LEU A 229 -13.04 -11.13 1.72
C LEU A 229 -12.34 -12.29 1.01
N TYR A 230 -11.03 -12.19 0.77
CA TYR A 230 -10.26 -13.21 0.09
C TYR A 230 -10.13 -14.46 0.95
N ASN A 231 -10.28 -15.61 0.31
CA ASN A 231 -9.98 -16.90 0.92
C ASN A 231 -9.20 -17.73 -0.11
N SER A 232 -7.88 -17.81 0.04
CA SER A 232 -7.01 -18.61 -0.85
C SER A 232 -7.35 -20.10 -0.86
N LYS A 233 -8.13 -20.57 0.12
CA LYS A 233 -8.69 -21.93 0.16
C LYS A 233 -10.16 -21.92 -0.30
N LEU A 234 -10.40 -21.42 -1.50
CA LEU A 234 -11.63 -21.67 -2.26
C LEU A 234 -11.52 -23.13 -2.75
N HIS A 235 -12.00 -24.10 -1.98
CA HIS A 235 -13.32 -24.68 -2.30
C HIS A 235 -14.13 -25.27 -1.12
N LEU A 236 -13.78 -25.11 0.17
CA LEU A 236 -14.40 -25.99 1.20
C LEU A 236 -15.09 -25.35 2.41
N ASP A 237 -15.14 -24.03 2.58
CA ASP A 237 -15.71 -23.50 3.84
C ASP A 237 -16.50 -22.18 3.71
N LYS A 238 -17.83 -22.30 3.54
CA LYS A 238 -18.78 -21.17 3.62
C LYS A 238 -18.59 -20.35 4.91
N ARG A 239 -18.19 -20.98 6.03
CA ARG A 239 -18.01 -20.32 7.33
C ARG A 239 -16.94 -19.23 7.28
N LYS A 240 -15.86 -19.45 6.51
CA LYS A 240 -14.76 -18.47 6.39
C LYS A 240 -15.14 -17.25 5.55
N ARG A 241 -15.96 -17.43 4.51
CA ARG A 241 -16.52 -16.30 3.75
C ARG A 241 -17.42 -15.45 4.65
N THR A 242 -18.28 -16.10 5.43
CA THR A 242 -19.11 -15.42 6.44
C THR A 242 -18.26 -14.70 7.49
N LEU A 243 -17.10 -15.25 7.87
CA LEU A 243 -16.17 -14.61 8.81
C LEU A 243 -15.58 -13.29 8.26
N GLY A 244 -15.13 -13.27 6.99
CA GLY A 244 -14.62 -12.05 6.36
C GLY A 244 -15.67 -10.94 6.30
N VAL A 245 -16.90 -11.29 5.90
CA VAL A 245 -18.05 -10.36 5.91
C VAL A 245 -18.34 -9.88 7.32
N LYS A 246 -18.43 -10.78 8.31
CA LYS A 246 -18.68 -10.42 9.71
C LYS A 246 -17.64 -9.45 10.26
N ARG A 247 -16.36 -9.66 9.93
CA ARG A 247 -15.26 -8.76 10.34
C ARG A 247 -15.37 -7.39 9.70
N LEU A 248 -15.67 -7.31 8.40
CA LEU A 248 -15.91 -6.02 7.75
C LEU A 248 -17.11 -5.29 8.35
N MET A 249 -18.21 -6.01 8.62
CA MET A 249 -19.37 -5.43 9.31
C MET A 249 -18.99 -4.88 10.68
N GLN A 250 -18.21 -5.62 11.47
CA GLN A 250 -17.72 -5.15 12.76
C GLN A 250 -16.85 -3.89 12.61
N ILE A 251 -15.94 -3.86 11.64
CA ILE A 251 -15.09 -2.68 11.37
C ILE A 251 -15.94 -1.44 11.03
N PHE A 252 -16.97 -1.61 10.20
CA PHE A 252 -17.79 -0.51 9.69
C PHE A 252 -18.92 -0.10 10.65
N GLN A 253 -19.26 -0.92 11.64
CA GLN A 253 -20.23 -0.57 12.67
C GLN A 253 -19.69 0.53 13.61
N ASP A 254 -18.41 0.45 14.00
CA ASP A 254 -17.83 1.38 14.98
C ASP A 254 -17.11 2.59 14.32
N ASP A 255 -16.98 2.61 12.97
CA ASP A 255 -16.28 3.67 12.23
C ASP A 255 -17.10 4.10 10.99
N GLU A 256 -18.00 5.08 11.19
CA GLU A 256 -18.94 5.55 10.17
C GLU A 256 -18.23 6.19 8.96
N ASP A 257 -17.14 6.92 9.18
CA ASP A 257 -16.39 7.58 8.09
C ASP A 257 -15.71 6.54 7.19
N LEU A 258 -15.09 5.53 7.80
CA LEU A 258 -14.50 4.42 7.06
C LEU A 258 -15.57 3.62 6.32
N ALA A 259 -16.74 3.41 6.95
CA ALA A 259 -17.87 2.74 6.33
C ALA A 259 -18.38 3.50 5.10
N LYS A 260 -18.65 4.81 5.21
CA LYS A 260 -19.10 5.65 4.10
C LYS A 260 -18.12 5.61 2.93
N TRP A 261 -16.82 5.73 3.22
CA TRP A 261 -15.78 5.67 2.20
C TRP A 261 -15.76 4.32 1.46
N TYR A 262 -15.79 3.19 2.18
CA TYR A 262 -15.75 1.86 1.54
C TYR A 262 -17.06 1.54 0.81
N VAL A 263 -18.21 1.95 1.37
CA VAL A 263 -19.52 1.79 0.72
C VAL A 263 -19.60 2.59 -0.58
N SER A 264 -18.98 3.78 -0.67
CA SER A 264 -18.90 4.52 -1.94
C SER A 264 -18.21 3.69 -3.02
N PHE A 265 -17.06 3.07 -2.70
CA PHE A 265 -16.36 2.19 -3.64
C PHE A 265 -17.20 0.97 -4.04
N PHE A 266 -17.93 0.39 -3.09
CA PHE A 266 -18.86 -0.70 -3.37
C PHE A 266 -20.01 -0.28 -4.29
N ASN A 267 -20.57 0.91 -4.10
CA ASN A 267 -21.63 1.45 -4.95
C ASN A 267 -21.14 1.78 -6.37
N GLU A 268 -19.93 2.32 -6.50
CA GLU A 268 -19.28 2.48 -7.81
C GLU A 268 -19.08 1.13 -8.51
N THR A 269 -18.66 0.10 -7.77
CA THR A 269 -18.54 -1.27 -8.29
C THR A 269 -19.88 -1.77 -8.82
N LYS A 270 -20.96 -1.60 -8.03
CA LYS A 270 -22.32 -1.96 -8.47
C LYS A 270 -22.76 -1.22 -9.72
N ALA A 271 -22.49 0.09 -9.79
CA ALA A 271 -22.83 0.90 -10.96
C ALA A 271 -22.08 0.40 -12.20
N PHE A 272 -20.78 0.13 -12.07
CA PHE A 272 -19.95 -0.43 -13.15
C PHE A 272 -20.51 -1.73 -13.70
N TYR A 273 -20.92 -2.68 -12.85
CA TYR A 273 -21.53 -3.92 -13.34
C TYR A 273 -22.95 -3.71 -13.89
N LYS A 274 -23.74 -2.79 -13.33
CA LYS A 274 -25.09 -2.48 -13.82
C LYS A 274 -25.04 -1.85 -15.22
N GLU A 275 -24.05 -1.00 -15.49
CA GLU A 275 -23.81 -0.36 -16.78
C GLU A 275 -23.10 -1.32 -17.76
N GLY A 276 -22.13 -2.09 -17.28
CA GLY A 276 -21.38 -3.08 -18.08
C GLY A 276 -22.17 -4.32 -18.49
N LEU A 277 -23.21 -4.70 -17.74
CA LEU A 277 -24.15 -5.78 -18.09
C LEU A 277 -25.25 -5.36 -19.07
N GLN A 278 -25.38 -4.07 -19.42
CA GLN A 278 -26.33 -3.66 -20.48
C GLN A 278 -25.84 -4.03 -21.89
N ILE A 279 -24.57 -4.42 -22.07
CA ILE A 279 -24.05 -4.86 -23.38
C ILE A 279 -24.26 -6.36 -23.61
N LEU A 280 -24.67 -7.13 -22.58
CA LEU A 280 -25.07 -8.55 -22.72
C LEU A 280 -26.32 -8.86 -21.88
N ASN A 281 -27.48 -8.59 -22.50
CA ASN A 281 -28.85 -9.04 -22.16
C ASN A 281 -29.06 -9.86 -20.86
N LEU A 282 -29.66 -9.20 -19.85
CA LEU A 282 -30.26 -9.79 -18.65
C LEU A 282 -31.66 -10.41 -18.91
N THR A 283 -31.80 -11.31 -19.89
CA THR A 283 -33.09 -12.04 -20.08
C THR A 283 -33.11 -13.46 -19.56
N THR A 284 -32.01 -14.04 -19.07
CA THR A 284 -31.96 -15.50 -18.88
C THR A 284 -31.86 -16.05 -17.47
N ILE A 285 -31.72 -15.28 -16.38
CA ILE A 285 -31.27 -15.92 -15.13
C ILE A 285 -32.15 -15.84 -13.87
N PHE A 286 -33.11 -14.91 -13.63
CA PHE A 286 -34.03 -15.09 -12.46
C PHE A 286 -35.46 -14.50 -12.59
N PRO A 287 -36.50 -15.15 -11.98
CA PRO A 287 -37.91 -14.80 -12.14
C PRO A 287 -38.36 -13.59 -11.30
N LYS A 288 -39.49 -12.99 -11.72
CA LYS A 288 -40.06 -11.68 -11.35
C LYS A 288 -40.32 -11.37 -9.86
N ASN A 289 -40.11 -12.29 -8.92
CA ASN A 289 -40.66 -12.15 -7.56
C ASN A 289 -39.77 -11.42 -6.53
N ILE A 290 -38.59 -10.90 -6.92
CA ILE A 290 -37.72 -10.08 -6.05
C ILE A 290 -37.78 -8.58 -6.42
N GLN A 291 -38.75 -8.17 -7.26
CA GLN A 291 -38.94 -6.77 -7.66
C GLN A 291 -39.83 -5.94 -6.71
N SER A 292 -40.36 -6.51 -5.62
CA SER A 292 -41.30 -5.79 -4.74
C SER A 292 -40.64 -4.97 -3.63
N TRP A 293 -39.33 -5.13 -3.39
CA TRP A 293 -38.64 -4.41 -2.30
C TRP A 293 -38.18 -3.00 -2.69
N SER A 294 -38.40 -2.58 -3.93
CA SER A 294 -38.05 -1.25 -4.44
C SER A 294 -39.24 -0.29 -4.58
N LYS A 295 -40.43 -0.61 -4.08
CA LYS A 295 -41.67 0.16 -4.38
C LYS A 295 -42.20 1.07 -3.27
N HIS A 296 -41.54 1.21 -2.12
CA HIS A 296 -42.04 2.07 -1.04
C HIS A 296 -41.12 3.22 -0.58
N SER A 297 -40.20 3.70 -1.42
CA SER A 297 -39.46 4.94 -1.12
C SER A 297 -39.87 6.14 -1.98
N HIS A 298 -40.84 6.03 -2.89
CA HIS A 298 -41.34 7.17 -3.69
C HIS A 298 -42.88 7.23 -3.68
N SER A 299 -43.47 7.66 -2.56
CA SER A 299 -44.81 8.25 -2.58
C SER A 299 -45.06 9.15 -1.36
N SER A 300 -44.61 10.41 -1.42
CA SER A 300 -45.43 11.56 -1.02
C SER A 300 -44.66 12.87 -1.23
N THR A 301 -44.91 13.53 -2.34
CA THR A 301 -45.02 15.00 -2.42
C THR A 301 -45.93 15.27 -3.61
N LYS A 302 -47.20 15.54 -3.29
CA LYS A 302 -48.05 16.43 -4.08
C LYS A 302 -47.70 17.86 -3.69
#